data_AF-A0A131YQY0-F1
#
_entry.id   AF-A0A131YQY0-F1
#
_cell.length_a   1.000
_cell.length_b   1.000
_cell.length_c   1.000
_cell.angle_alpha   90.00
_cell.angle_beta   90.00
_cell.angle_gamma   90.00
#
_symmetry.space_group_name_H-M   'P 1'
#
loop_
_entity.id
_entity.type
_entity.pdbx_description
1 polymer ?
#
loop_
_entity_poly.entity_id
_entity_poly.type
_entity_poly.pdbx_seq_one_letter_code
_entity_poly.pdbx_strand_id
1 'polypeptide(L)'
;MYSWTLVVVVISALATLTEQRDPGRKCRYFEVALPTPRKDVFCRPELTSAVHLDELRKCVCKPGYVRNAWGACIPDKHCMQCKKWPNADYHTCESACPLTCGKPMPTMCALKCRLGCACPPGYVRGSGKKFECISVKTCPPKCQPNSTFELCKSGCEPRCSKPAPKDDCVPKCRNGGCVCEKGFAETLQRGMWQCVPWDKCPKSLY
;
A
#
# COMPACT_ATOMS: atom_id res chain seq x y z
N MET A 1 47.71 48.06 -45.31
CA MET A 1 48.01 47.23 -44.13
C MET A 1 46.84 47.33 -43.17
N TYR A 2 46.21 46.18 -42.89
CA TYR A 2 45.20 45.86 -41.86
C TYR A 2 43.84 46.58 -41.83
N SER A 3 42.88 45.84 -42.38
CA SER A 3 41.43 45.83 -42.16
C SER A 3 41.05 45.70 -40.69
N TRP A 4 40.04 46.46 -40.23
CA TRP A 4 39.27 46.19 -39.02
C TRP A 4 37.78 46.52 -39.24
N THR A 5 37.06 45.58 -39.85
CA THR A 5 35.59 45.54 -39.77
C THR A 5 35.17 45.09 -38.37
N LEU A 6 34.47 45.96 -37.64
CA LEU A 6 33.84 45.65 -36.37
C LEU A 6 32.68 44.67 -36.59
N VAL A 7 32.92 43.38 -36.31
CA VAL A 7 31.86 42.36 -36.29
C VAL A 7 31.24 42.36 -34.89
N VAL A 8 30.04 42.94 -34.77
CA VAL A 8 29.22 42.82 -33.55
C VAL A 8 28.57 41.43 -33.56
N VAL A 9 29.18 40.49 -32.84
CA VAL A 9 28.61 39.16 -32.65
C VAL A 9 27.53 39.26 -31.56
N VAL A 10 26.27 39.35 -31.98
CA VAL A 10 25.13 39.14 -31.10
C VAL A 10 25.07 37.65 -30.79
N ILE A 11 25.67 37.24 -29.67
CA ILE A 11 25.54 35.88 -29.16
C ILE A 11 24.10 35.76 -28.64
N SER A 12 23.19 35.29 -29.50
CA SER A 12 21.91 34.78 -29.08
C SER A 12 22.18 33.55 -28.23
N ALA A 13 22.16 33.73 -26.91
CA ALA A 13 22.06 32.63 -25.96
C ALA A 13 20.70 31.98 -26.17
N LEU A 14 20.60 31.10 -27.17
CA LEU A 14 19.63 30.02 -27.17
C LEU A 14 20.03 29.15 -25.99
N ALA A 15 19.51 29.50 -24.82
CA ALA A 15 19.43 28.58 -23.71
C ALA A 15 18.72 27.35 -24.26
N THR A 16 19.50 26.33 -24.62
CA THR A 16 18.98 25.01 -24.87
C THR A 16 18.19 24.68 -23.62
N LEU A 17 16.87 24.72 -23.72
CA LEU A 17 15.99 24.03 -22.79
C LEU A 17 16.45 22.58 -22.86
N THR A 18 17.43 22.24 -22.04
CA THR A 18 17.63 20.88 -21.63
C THR A 18 16.30 20.54 -21.00
N GLU A 19 15.44 19.87 -21.77
CA GLU A 19 14.49 18.94 -21.19
C GLU A 19 15.33 18.13 -20.22
N GLN A 20 15.29 18.50 -18.95
CA GLN A 20 15.60 17.59 -17.87
C GLN A 20 14.53 16.53 -18.02
N ARG A 21 14.83 15.54 -18.87
CA ARG A 21 14.04 14.35 -19.09
C ARG A 21 14.02 13.67 -17.72
N ASP A 22 12.98 13.99 -16.95
CA ASP A 22 12.65 13.36 -15.67
C ASP A 22 12.85 11.85 -15.90
N PRO A 23 13.78 11.18 -15.18
CA PRO A 23 14.07 9.78 -15.40
C PRO A 23 12.75 9.01 -15.34
N GLY A 24 12.25 8.61 -16.53
CA GLY A 24 10.84 8.39 -16.77
C GLY A 24 10.18 7.62 -15.64
N ARG A 25 9.27 8.31 -14.91
CA ARG A 25 8.59 7.76 -13.74
C ARG A 25 8.00 6.40 -14.11
N LYS A 26 8.58 5.31 -13.58
CA LYS A 26 8.14 3.95 -13.92
C LYS A 26 6.81 3.64 -13.26
N CYS A 27 5.72 3.82 -14.00
CA CYS A 27 4.40 3.36 -13.60
C CYS A 27 4.28 1.83 -13.67
N ARG A 28 3.26 1.25 -13.03
CA ARG A 28 3.00 -0.20 -13.10
C ARG A 28 2.59 -0.62 -14.51
N TYR A 29 2.65 -1.92 -14.78
CA TYR A 29 2.35 -2.49 -16.10
C TYR A 29 0.99 -2.07 -16.69
N PHE A 30 -0.04 -1.89 -15.85
CA PHE A 30 -1.38 -1.48 -16.27
C PHE A 30 -1.67 0.02 -16.11
N GLU A 31 -0.64 0.83 -15.93
CA GLU A 31 -0.76 2.28 -15.76
C GLU A 31 -0.12 3.04 -16.93
N VAL A 32 -0.54 4.29 -17.10
CA VAL A 32 0.08 5.29 -17.98
C VAL A 32 0.61 6.45 -17.15
N ALA A 33 1.80 6.93 -17.51
CA ALA A 33 2.37 8.13 -16.92
C ALA A 33 1.71 9.37 -17.52
N LEU A 34 1.37 10.34 -16.68
CA LEU A 34 0.81 11.63 -17.06
C LEU A 34 1.75 12.78 -16.69
N PRO A 35 1.83 13.83 -17.53
CA PRO A 35 2.61 15.03 -17.21
C PRO A 35 1.99 15.79 -16.03
N THR A 36 0.65 15.93 -16.03
CA THR A 36 -0.12 16.54 -14.95
C THR A 36 -0.85 15.47 -14.13
N PRO A 37 -0.68 15.44 -12.80
CA PRO A 37 -1.40 14.49 -11.93
C PRO A 37 -2.92 14.68 -12.02
N ARG A 38 -3.69 13.57 -11.97
CA ARG A 38 -5.15 13.60 -11.85
C ARG A 38 -5.68 12.44 -11.01
N LYS A 39 -6.96 12.50 -10.62
CA LYS A 39 -7.66 11.36 -10.01
C LYS A 39 -7.79 10.21 -11.00
N ASP A 40 -7.79 9.00 -10.47
CA ASP A 40 -8.02 7.78 -11.25
C ASP A 40 -9.51 7.43 -11.30
N VAL A 41 -9.89 6.53 -12.19
CA VAL A 41 -11.23 5.94 -12.21
C VAL A 41 -11.22 4.70 -11.33
N PHE A 42 -12.13 4.63 -10.36
CA PHE A 42 -12.19 3.53 -9.41
C PHE A 42 -13.30 2.55 -9.73
N CYS A 43 -12.98 1.26 -9.57
CA CYS A 43 -13.99 0.24 -9.37
C CYS A 43 -14.54 0.35 -7.96
N ARG A 44 -15.87 0.29 -7.81
CA ARG A 44 -16.55 0.28 -6.50
C ARG A 44 -15.98 1.32 -5.52
N PRO A 45 -16.07 2.63 -5.84
CA PRO A 45 -15.48 3.69 -5.02
C PRO A 45 -15.95 3.65 -3.57
N GLU A 46 -17.16 3.13 -3.29
CA GLU A 46 -17.69 2.96 -1.93
C GLU A 46 -16.87 2.01 -1.04
N LEU A 47 -15.99 1.19 -1.62
CA LEU A 47 -15.08 0.28 -0.90
C LEU A 47 -13.67 0.83 -0.72
N THR A 48 -13.40 2.03 -1.24
CA THR A 48 -12.09 2.67 -1.21
C THR A 48 -12.09 3.84 -0.23
N SER A 49 -10.97 4.04 0.48
CA SER A 49 -10.86 5.18 1.40
C SER A 49 -10.90 6.52 0.66
N ALA A 50 -11.50 7.54 1.26
CA ALA A 50 -11.59 8.89 0.69
C ALA A 50 -10.22 9.44 0.27
N VAL A 51 -9.20 9.24 1.12
CA VAL A 51 -7.82 9.63 0.83
C VAL A 51 -7.32 9.03 -0.49
N HIS A 52 -7.64 7.76 -0.75
CA HIS A 52 -7.18 7.09 -1.97
C HIS A 52 -8.04 7.49 -3.19
N LEU A 53 -9.33 7.76 -3.02
CA LEU A 53 -10.19 8.31 -4.08
C LEU A 53 -9.74 9.70 -4.52
N ASP A 54 -9.33 10.54 -3.59
CA ASP A 54 -8.96 11.93 -3.85
C ASP A 54 -7.50 12.14 -4.28
N GLU A 55 -6.66 11.11 -4.14
CA GLU A 55 -5.24 11.15 -4.49
C GLU A 55 -5.02 11.46 -5.99
N LEU A 56 -4.29 12.54 -6.27
CA LEU A 56 -3.85 12.91 -7.61
C LEU A 56 -2.60 12.10 -7.98
N ARG A 57 -2.68 11.33 -9.07
CA ARG A 57 -1.64 10.40 -9.49
C ARG A 57 -1.03 10.83 -10.80
N LYS A 58 0.31 10.73 -10.87
CA LYS A 58 1.02 10.76 -12.17
C LYS A 58 0.95 9.41 -12.89
N CYS A 59 0.63 8.32 -12.21
CA CYS A 59 0.41 7.01 -12.79
C CYS A 59 -1.07 6.63 -12.62
N VAL A 60 -1.83 6.65 -13.71
CA VAL A 60 -3.26 6.32 -13.71
C VAL A 60 -3.52 5.05 -14.51
N CYS A 61 -4.65 4.40 -14.29
CA CYS A 61 -4.99 3.20 -15.05
C CYS A 61 -5.07 3.46 -16.56
N LYS A 62 -4.58 2.49 -17.35
CA LYS A 62 -4.71 2.48 -18.81
C LYS A 62 -6.19 2.53 -19.23
N PRO A 63 -6.52 3.02 -20.45
CA PRO A 63 -7.86 2.87 -21.01
C PRO A 63 -8.34 1.41 -20.94
N GLY A 64 -9.59 1.20 -20.51
CA GLY A 64 -10.16 -0.14 -20.29
C GLY A 64 -9.79 -0.78 -18.94
N TYR A 65 -9.05 -0.07 -18.08
CA TYR A 65 -8.73 -0.48 -16.71
C TYR A 65 -9.27 0.52 -15.70
N VAL A 66 -9.65 0.01 -14.53
CA VAL A 66 -10.13 0.79 -13.37
C VAL A 66 -9.36 0.38 -12.12
N ARG A 67 -9.18 1.30 -11.18
CA ARG A 67 -8.44 1.05 -9.93
C ARG A 67 -9.34 0.37 -8.90
N ASN A 68 -8.93 -0.78 -8.39
CA ASN A 68 -9.63 -1.48 -7.31
C ASN A 68 -9.27 -0.90 -5.93
N ALA A 69 -9.90 -1.39 -4.87
CA ALA A 69 -9.72 -0.90 -3.50
C ALA A 69 -8.30 -1.10 -2.92
N TRP A 70 -7.47 -1.97 -3.51
CA TRP A 70 -6.06 -2.16 -3.13
C TRP A 70 -5.10 -1.26 -3.92
N GLY A 71 -5.65 -0.34 -4.73
CA GLY A 71 -4.88 0.57 -5.56
C GLY A 71 -4.26 -0.09 -6.80
N ALA A 72 -4.77 -1.26 -7.24
CA ALA A 72 -4.30 -1.92 -8.45
C ALA A 72 -5.26 -1.67 -9.62
N CYS A 73 -4.72 -1.41 -10.80
CA CYS A 73 -5.51 -1.33 -12.03
C CYS A 73 -5.91 -2.74 -12.50
N ILE A 74 -7.21 -2.97 -12.65
CA ILE A 74 -7.82 -4.21 -13.13
C ILE A 74 -8.60 -3.93 -14.43
N PRO A 75 -8.77 -4.92 -15.32
CA PRO A 75 -9.65 -4.75 -16.48
C PRO A 75 -11.08 -4.43 -16.03
N ASP A 76 -11.70 -3.42 -16.64
CA ASP A 76 -13.04 -2.93 -16.25
C ASP A 76 -14.12 -4.02 -16.24
N LYS A 77 -14.03 -4.97 -17.18
CA LYS A 77 -14.92 -6.15 -17.23
C LYS A 77 -14.95 -6.98 -15.94
N HIS A 78 -13.91 -6.92 -15.10
CA HIS A 78 -13.87 -7.63 -13.83
C HIS A 78 -14.47 -6.84 -12.67
N CYS A 79 -14.73 -5.54 -12.82
CA CYS A 79 -15.17 -4.67 -11.74
C CYS A 79 -16.47 -5.17 -11.08
N MET A 80 -17.44 -5.59 -11.88
CA MET A 80 -18.74 -6.05 -11.39
C MET A 80 -18.80 -7.56 -11.09
N GLN A 81 -17.70 -8.29 -11.25
CA GLN A 81 -17.66 -9.75 -11.04
C GLN A 81 -17.97 -10.14 -9.59
N CYS A 82 -17.68 -9.26 -8.63
CA CYS A 82 -17.88 -9.49 -7.21
C CYS A 82 -19.15 -8.85 -6.64
N LYS A 83 -19.98 -8.22 -7.48
CA LYS A 83 -21.19 -7.48 -7.06
C LYS A 83 -22.13 -8.27 -6.15
N LYS A 84 -22.24 -9.59 -6.38
CA LYS A 84 -23.11 -10.49 -5.58
C LYS A 84 -22.67 -10.63 -4.12
N TRP A 85 -21.44 -10.27 -3.79
CA TRP A 85 -20.89 -10.35 -2.44
C TRP A 85 -20.75 -8.94 -1.86
N PRO A 86 -21.53 -8.59 -0.83
CA PRO A 86 -21.40 -7.30 -0.15
C PRO A 86 -19.97 -7.07 0.35
N ASN A 87 -19.50 -5.84 0.23
CA ASN A 87 -18.17 -5.43 0.67
C ASN A 87 -17.01 -6.25 0.08
N ALA A 88 -17.18 -6.83 -1.10
CA ALA A 88 -16.15 -7.55 -1.82
C ALA A 88 -15.74 -6.79 -3.09
N ASP A 89 -14.46 -6.85 -3.40
CA ASP A 89 -13.90 -6.28 -4.62
C ASP A 89 -13.00 -7.30 -5.33
N TYR A 90 -12.75 -7.08 -6.62
CA TYR A 90 -11.93 -7.95 -7.44
C TYR A 90 -10.45 -7.67 -7.20
N HIS A 91 -9.72 -8.68 -6.74
CA HIS A 91 -8.30 -8.60 -6.44
C HIS A 91 -7.48 -9.52 -7.34
N THR A 92 -6.37 -9.02 -7.85
CA THR A 92 -5.45 -9.78 -8.70
C THR A 92 -4.49 -10.66 -7.89
N CYS A 93 -4.29 -10.38 -6.61
CA CYS A 93 -3.42 -11.16 -5.73
C CYS A 93 -3.92 -11.14 -4.29
N GLU A 94 -4.99 -11.89 -4.01
CA GLU A 94 -5.41 -12.15 -2.65
C GLU A 94 -4.45 -13.14 -1.97
N SER A 95 -4.19 -12.93 -0.68
CA SER A 95 -3.41 -13.86 0.12
C SER A 95 -4.04 -15.26 0.10
N ALA A 96 -3.23 -16.31 0.02
CA ALA A 96 -3.70 -17.68 0.23
C ALA A 96 -4.25 -17.90 1.66
N CYS A 97 -3.85 -17.03 2.60
CA CYS A 97 -4.30 -17.00 3.98
C CYS A 97 -4.94 -15.62 4.24
N PRO A 98 -6.21 -15.41 3.80
CA PRO A 98 -6.90 -14.15 4.05
C PRO A 98 -7.10 -13.95 5.55
N LEU A 99 -7.16 -12.69 5.98
CA LEU A 99 -7.51 -12.36 7.35
C LEU A 99 -8.98 -12.72 7.60
N THR A 100 -9.26 -13.27 8.77
CA THR A 100 -10.59 -13.77 9.15
C THR A 100 -11.02 -13.18 10.49
N CYS A 101 -12.24 -12.67 10.55
CA CYS A 101 -12.88 -12.12 11.74
C CYS A 101 -12.73 -13.07 12.94
N GLY A 102 -12.16 -12.56 14.04
CA GLY A 102 -12.02 -13.28 15.31
C GLY A 102 -11.04 -14.45 15.28
N LYS A 103 -10.31 -14.68 14.18
CA LYS A 103 -9.26 -15.70 14.08
C LYS A 103 -7.88 -15.06 14.25
N PRO A 104 -6.89 -15.80 14.79
CA PRO A 104 -5.51 -15.32 14.85
C PRO A 104 -5.00 -14.94 13.45
N MET A 105 -4.19 -13.88 13.37
CA MET A 105 -3.49 -13.57 12.13
C MET A 105 -2.58 -14.74 11.71
N PRO A 106 -2.52 -15.10 10.41
CA PRO A 106 -1.63 -16.16 9.94
C PRO A 106 -0.16 -15.80 10.21
N THR A 107 0.53 -16.62 10.99
CA THR A 107 1.97 -16.46 11.26
C THR A 107 2.83 -16.95 10.09
N MET A 108 2.36 -17.99 9.42
CA MET A 108 2.98 -18.58 8.22
C MET A 108 1.97 -18.59 7.09
N CYS A 109 2.35 -18.06 5.94
CA CYS A 109 1.53 -18.14 4.73
C CYS A 109 2.40 -18.32 3.50
N ALA A 110 1.97 -19.21 2.61
CA ALA A 110 2.61 -19.33 1.30
C ALA A 110 2.42 -18.02 0.51
N LEU A 111 3.49 -17.55 -0.14
CA LEU A 111 3.46 -16.39 -1.04
C LEU A 111 2.76 -16.74 -2.37
N LYS A 112 1.48 -17.12 -2.28
CA LYS A 112 0.63 -17.48 -3.41
C LYS A 112 -0.48 -16.45 -3.56
N CYS A 113 -0.57 -15.87 -4.75
CA CYS A 113 -1.65 -14.98 -5.15
C CYS A 113 -2.87 -15.79 -5.59
N ARG A 114 -4.03 -15.55 -4.99
CA ARG A 114 -5.33 -16.03 -5.48
C ARG A 114 -6.05 -14.88 -6.18
N LEU A 115 -6.36 -15.08 -7.44
CA LEU A 115 -7.10 -14.11 -8.24
C LEU A 115 -8.61 -14.31 -8.06
N GLY A 116 -9.35 -13.21 -7.91
CA GLY A 116 -10.81 -13.23 -7.78
C GLY A 116 -11.34 -12.30 -6.70
N CYS A 117 -12.55 -12.59 -6.20
CA CYS A 117 -13.18 -11.77 -5.18
C CYS A 117 -12.48 -11.91 -3.82
N ALA A 118 -12.22 -10.77 -3.18
CA ALA A 118 -11.57 -10.68 -1.89
C ALA A 118 -12.18 -9.56 -1.04
N CYS A 119 -11.83 -9.55 0.25
CA CYS A 119 -12.25 -8.50 1.15
C CYS A 119 -11.25 -7.33 1.08
N PRO A 120 -11.69 -6.14 0.63
CA PRO A 120 -10.84 -4.99 0.44
C PRO A 120 -10.32 -4.43 1.77
N PRO A 121 -9.36 -3.49 1.74
CA PRO A 121 -8.84 -2.87 2.96
C PRO A 121 -9.99 -2.33 3.84
N GLY A 122 -9.98 -2.66 5.12
CA GLY A 122 -11.07 -2.34 6.06
C GLY A 122 -12.10 -3.47 6.25
N TYR A 123 -11.97 -4.58 5.51
CA TYR A 123 -12.80 -5.76 5.65
C TYR A 123 -11.98 -7.04 5.75
N VAL A 124 -12.50 -8.04 6.44
CA VAL A 124 -11.92 -9.38 6.62
C VAL A 124 -12.93 -10.46 6.26
N ARG A 125 -12.47 -11.68 5.97
CA ARG A 125 -13.37 -12.82 5.77
C ARG A 125 -14.18 -13.10 7.02
N GLY A 126 -15.44 -13.45 6.85
CA GLY A 126 -16.21 -14.04 7.94
C GLY A 126 -15.70 -15.40 8.36
N SER A 127 -16.03 -15.80 9.59
CA SER A 127 -15.64 -17.11 10.15
C SER A 127 -16.54 -18.25 9.64
N GLY A 128 -17.61 -17.96 8.91
CA GLY A 128 -18.53 -18.95 8.36
C GLY A 128 -18.01 -19.67 7.10
N LYS A 129 -18.82 -20.60 6.59
CA LYS A 129 -18.51 -21.33 5.33
C LYS A 129 -18.81 -20.51 4.07
N LYS A 130 -19.73 -19.53 4.17
CA LYS A 130 -20.08 -18.65 3.04
C LYS A 130 -19.03 -17.56 2.91
N PHE A 131 -18.76 -17.13 1.68
CA PHE A 131 -17.95 -15.93 1.48
C PHE A 131 -18.74 -14.72 1.99
N GLU A 132 -18.12 -13.98 2.90
CA GLU A 132 -18.65 -12.73 3.42
C GLU A 132 -17.46 -11.84 3.83
N CYS A 133 -17.63 -10.54 3.70
CA CYS A 133 -16.64 -9.54 4.09
C CYS A 133 -17.21 -8.68 5.23
N ILE A 134 -16.62 -8.85 6.42
CA ILE A 134 -17.01 -8.22 7.66
C ILE A 134 -16.07 -7.05 7.94
N SER A 135 -16.62 -5.91 8.36
CA SER A 135 -15.82 -4.74 8.71
C SER A 135 -14.85 -5.05 9.87
N VAL A 136 -13.59 -4.69 9.71
CA VAL A 136 -12.58 -4.86 10.78
C VAL A 136 -12.89 -4.02 12.02
N LYS A 137 -13.69 -2.96 11.88
CA LYS A 137 -14.17 -2.17 13.03
C LYS A 137 -15.14 -2.95 13.91
N THR A 138 -15.92 -3.86 13.31
CA THR A 138 -16.91 -4.68 14.00
C THR A 138 -16.28 -5.99 14.51
N CYS A 139 -15.43 -6.61 13.69
CA CYS A 139 -14.77 -7.85 14.05
C CYS A 139 -13.33 -7.88 13.52
N PRO A 140 -12.37 -7.36 14.29
CA PRO A 140 -10.97 -7.43 13.90
C PRO A 140 -10.44 -8.88 13.98
N PRO A 141 -9.40 -9.21 13.21
CA PRO A 141 -8.59 -10.40 13.47
C PRO A 141 -7.99 -10.36 14.88
N LYS A 142 -7.72 -11.54 15.45
CA LYS A 142 -7.05 -11.63 16.76
C LYS A 142 -5.56 -11.42 16.59
N CYS A 143 -5.03 -10.50 17.39
CA CYS A 143 -3.62 -10.20 17.49
C CYS A 143 -2.94 -11.01 18.60
N GLN A 144 -1.61 -11.07 18.56
CA GLN A 144 -0.84 -11.64 19.67
C GLN A 144 -0.99 -10.77 20.93
N PRO A 145 -0.64 -11.29 22.14
CA PRO A 145 -0.68 -10.48 23.35
C PRO A 145 0.09 -9.16 23.22
N ASN A 146 -0.43 -8.10 23.87
CA ASN A 146 0.13 -6.74 23.88
C ASN A 146 0.21 -6.10 22.48
N SER A 147 -0.75 -6.42 21.61
CA SER A 147 -0.83 -5.83 20.28
C SER A 147 -2.28 -5.70 19.81
N THR A 148 -2.53 -4.66 19.02
CA THR A 148 -3.85 -4.32 18.49
C THR A 148 -3.83 -4.31 16.98
N PHE A 149 -4.95 -4.68 16.35
CA PHE A 149 -5.08 -4.63 14.90
C PHE A 149 -5.27 -3.20 14.42
N GLU A 150 -4.42 -2.77 13.49
CA GLU A 150 -4.53 -1.49 12.81
C GLU A 150 -4.65 -1.70 11.30
N LEU A 151 -5.59 -1.00 10.66
CA LEU A 151 -5.71 -1.02 9.19
C LEU A 151 -4.52 -0.31 8.52
N CYS A 152 -4.08 0.79 9.13
CA CYS A 152 -2.97 1.63 8.68
C CYS A 152 -1.89 1.60 9.74
N LYS A 153 -0.97 0.64 9.63
CA LYS A 153 0.15 0.55 10.55
C LYS A 153 1.27 1.51 10.16
N SER A 154 2.02 2.00 11.13
CA SER A 154 3.25 2.76 10.87
C SER A 154 4.21 1.95 10.00
N GLY A 155 4.93 2.59 9.08
CA GLY A 155 6.01 1.96 8.33
C GLY A 155 7.27 1.67 9.18
N CYS A 156 7.27 2.15 10.43
CA CYS A 156 8.37 2.12 11.39
C CYS A 156 7.90 1.45 12.69
N GLU A 157 7.59 0.16 12.65
CA GLU A 157 7.15 -0.53 13.86
C GLU A 157 8.29 -0.62 14.90
N PRO A 158 8.00 -0.41 16.21
CA PRO A 158 9.02 -0.45 17.26
C PRO A 158 9.56 -1.87 17.43
N ARG A 159 10.89 -2.05 17.34
CA ARG A 159 11.54 -3.36 17.49
C ARG A 159 12.58 -3.32 18.60
N CYS A 160 12.75 -4.43 19.32
CA CYS A 160 13.79 -4.51 20.35
C CYS A 160 15.20 -4.26 19.80
N SER A 161 15.46 -4.68 18.57
CA SER A 161 16.76 -4.48 17.89
C SER A 161 16.93 -3.10 17.26
N LYS A 162 15.85 -2.34 17.08
CA LYS A 162 15.86 -1.00 16.47
C LYS A 162 14.75 -0.14 17.07
N PRO A 163 15.07 0.89 17.86
CA PRO A 163 14.06 1.88 18.27
C PRO A 163 13.43 2.50 17.02
N ALA A 164 12.14 2.82 17.09
CA ALA A 164 11.44 3.45 15.98
C ALA A 164 12.15 4.78 15.61
N PRO A 165 12.47 5.02 14.33
CA PRO A 165 12.96 6.31 13.86
C PRO A 165 12.04 7.45 14.34
N LYS A 166 12.62 8.58 14.73
CA LYS A 166 11.85 9.73 15.22
C LYS A 166 11.12 10.47 14.09
N ASP A 167 11.63 10.40 12.86
CA ASP A 167 11.13 11.17 11.72
C ASP A 167 10.94 10.30 10.46
N ASP A 168 9.89 10.62 9.68
CA ASP A 168 9.51 10.05 8.38
C ASP A 168 9.07 8.59 8.30
N CYS A 169 7.99 8.26 9.01
CA CYS A 169 7.32 6.96 8.92
C CYS A 169 6.13 7.00 7.96
N VAL A 170 6.27 6.34 6.81
CA VAL A 170 5.18 6.22 5.83
C VAL A 170 4.20 5.13 6.26
N PRO A 171 2.91 5.43 6.52
CA PRO A 171 1.94 4.43 6.92
C PRO A 171 1.66 3.41 5.81
N LYS A 172 1.47 2.15 6.20
CA LYS A 172 1.14 1.03 5.32
C LYS A 172 -0.33 0.63 5.53
N CYS A 173 -1.21 1.13 4.67
CA CYS A 173 -2.67 0.99 4.78
C CYS A 173 -3.31 -0.13 3.95
N ARG A 174 -2.52 -1.05 3.38
CA ARG A 174 -3.03 -1.97 2.34
C ARG A 174 -3.82 -3.15 2.90
N ASN A 175 -3.29 -3.87 3.89
CA ASN A 175 -3.94 -5.09 4.40
C ASN A 175 -4.20 -5.05 5.91
N GLY A 176 -3.77 -3.97 6.59
CA GLY A 176 -3.69 -3.92 8.04
C GLY A 176 -2.71 -4.94 8.64
N GLY A 177 -2.60 -4.91 9.96
CA GLY A 177 -1.80 -5.87 10.73
C GLY A 177 -1.81 -5.56 12.21
N CYS A 178 -1.25 -6.48 13.01
CA CYS A 178 -1.05 -6.23 14.43
C CYS A 178 0.12 -5.28 14.65
N VAL A 179 -0.07 -4.31 15.53
CA VAL A 179 0.93 -3.35 15.97
C VAL A 179 1.08 -3.49 17.48
N CYS A 180 2.33 -3.53 17.98
CA CYS A 180 2.57 -3.58 19.41
C CYS A 180 1.98 -2.35 20.10
N GLU A 181 1.36 -2.55 21.25
CA GLU A 181 0.82 -1.48 22.07
C GLU A 181 1.92 -0.55 22.58
N LYS A 182 1.53 0.67 22.98
CA LYS A 182 2.48 1.65 23.55
C LYS A 182 3.21 1.04 24.75
N GLY A 183 4.54 1.14 24.77
CA GLY A 183 5.39 0.55 25.82
C GLY A 183 5.91 -0.85 25.49
N PHE A 184 5.49 -1.44 24.38
CA PHE A 184 5.97 -2.73 23.89
C PHE A 184 6.77 -2.58 22.60
N ALA A 185 7.68 -3.52 22.37
CA ALA A 185 8.50 -3.63 21.17
C ALA A 185 8.43 -5.04 20.60
N GLU A 186 8.44 -5.14 19.27
CA GLU A 186 8.45 -6.40 18.54
C GLU A 186 9.83 -7.08 18.65
N THR A 187 9.85 -8.36 18.98
CA THR A 187 11.06 -9.20 18.99
C THR A 187 10.73 -10.60 18.49
N LEU A 188 11.73 -11.27 17.91
CA LEU A 188 11.62 -12.68 17.55
C LEU A 188 12.07 -13.53 18.74
N GLN A 189 11.15 -14.26 19.37
CA GLN A 189 11.45 -15.21 20.44
C GLN A 189 11.01 -16.61 20.03
N ARG A 190 11.93 -17.59 20.08
CA ARG A 190 11.69 -18.98 19.70
C ARG A 190 11.07 -19.13 18.30
N GLY A 191 11.51 -18.30 17.36
CA GLY A 191 11.00 -18.30 15.97
C GLY A 191 9.63 -17.64 15.78
N MET A 192 9.07 -16.99 16.81
CA MET A 192 7.79 -16.30 16.73
C MET A 192 7.93 -14.82 17.09
N TRP A 193 7.30 -13.95 16.30
CA TRP A 193 7.23 -12.51 16.60
C TRP A 193 6.30 -12.28 17.79
N GLN A 194 6.79 -11.51 18.77
CA GLN A 194 6.07 -11.21 20.01
C GLN A 194 6.28 -9.74 20.39
N CYS A 195 5.26 -9.14 20.99
CA CYS A 195 5.34 -7.81 21.59
C CYS A 195 5.69 -7.97 23.07
N VAL A 196 6.90 -7.53 23.44
CA VAL A 196 7.40 -7.58 24.82
C VAL A 196 7.62 -6.17 25.35
N PRO A 197 7.49 -5.94 26.67
CA PRO A 197 7.90 -4.69 27.29
C PRO A 197 9.34 -4.30 26.92
N TRP A 198 9.63 -3.01 26.75
CA TRP A 198 10.96 -2.54 26.36
C TRP A 198 12.09 -3.02 27.28
N ASP A 199 11.84 -3.09 28.60
CA ASP A 199 12.77 -3.58 29.61
C ASP A 199 13.03 -5.10 29.52
N LYS A 200 12.13 -5.85 28.86
CA LYS A 200 12.24 -7.28 28.56
C LYS A 200 12.79 -7.56 27.18
N CYS A 201 13.23 -6.54 26.44
CA CYS A 201 13.93 -6.76 25.19
C CYS A 201 15.19 -7.60 25.43
N PRO A 202 15.46 -8.61 24.58
CA PRO A 202 16.70 -9.38 24.67
C PRO A 202 17.87 -8.41 24.56
N LYS A 203 18.69 -8.34 25.61
CA LYS A 203 20.01 -7.72 25.49
C LYS A 203 20.73 -8.53 24.43
N SER A 204 21.05 -7.92 23.30
CA SER A 204 21.68 -8.57 22.16
C SER A 204 22.79 -9.51 22.65
N LEU A 205 22.67 -10.81 22.34
CA LEU A 205 23.83 -11.69 22.27
C LEU A 205 24.57 -11.25 21.00
N TYR A 206 25.44 -10.24 21.14
CA TYR A 206 26.54 -10.05 20.20
C TYR A 206 27.64 -11.04 20.56
#